data_AF-A0A948NQ02-F1
#
_entry.id   AF-A0A948NQ02-F1
#
_cell.length_a   1.000
_cell.length_b   1.000
_cell.length_c   1.000
_cell.angle_alpha   90.00
_cell.angle_beta   90.00
_cell.angle_gamma   90.00
#
_symmetry.space_group_name_H-M   'P 1'
#
loop_
_entity.id
_entity.type
_entity.pdbx_description
1 polymer ?
#
loop_
_entity_poly.entity_id
_entity_poly.type
_entity_poly.pdbx_seq_one_letter_code
_entity_poly.pdbx_strand_id
1 'polypeptide(L)'
;MTSLADWFMKAVRVGSAFNPVAAVFLQLQSEVDGIELNRRIDNLEDPIGSICENSQELCRSIYESFDIHGVSLSNEAYKQFSRPLALFESKGYLKRDMYSGNKYAQGIELVDPSFTLYLARLFENQKNMADLYDLVENCEIGVWIDGIQLAESLNIPVEVVRSVFKIHVQNGFGILSNESGTCTYQGSV
;
A
#
# COMPACT_ATOMS: atom_id res chain seq x y z
N MET A 1 13.49 -20.99 24.36
CA MET A 1 12.60 -19.89 23.95
C MET A 1 12.85 -19.66 22.47
N THR A 2 12.02 -20.26 21.62
CA THR A 2 11.94 -19.93 20.20
C THR A 2 11.19 -18.62 20.07
N SER A 3 11.82 -17.60 19.47
CA SER A 3 11.17 -16.30 19.30
C SER A 3 10.02 -16.42 18.30
N LEU A 4 9.05 -15.51 18.38
CA LEU A 4 7.94 -15.42 17.42
C LEU A 4 8.47 -15.20 15.98
N ALA A 5 9.66 -14.62 15.84
CA ALA A 5 10.38 -14.49 14.58
C ALA A 5 10.95 -15.83 14.06
N ASP A 6 11.30 -16.79 14.93
CA ASP A 6 11.94 -18.05 14.51
C ASP A 6 10.98 -19.06 13.89
N TRP A 7 9.70 -19.08 14.28
CA TRP A 7 8.70 -19.91 13.60
C TRP A 7 8.22 -19.24 12.31
N PHE A 8 8.09 -17.92 12.32
CA PHE A 8 7.75 -17.08 11.17
C PHE A 8 8.78 -17.24 10.04
N MET A 9 10.08 -17.17 10.34
CA MET A 9 11.15 -17.39 9.36
C MET A 9 11.26 -18.86 8.88
N LYS A 10 10.67 -19.82 9.60
CA LYS A 10 10.62 -21.23 9.17
C LYS A 10 9.49 -21.50 8.18
N ALA A 11 8.37 -20.77 8.28
CA ALA A 11 7.27 -20.88 7.32
C ALA A 11 7.68 -20.37 5.92
N VAL A 12 8.40 -19.25 5.88
CA VAL A 12 8.88 -18.60 4.64
C VAL A 12 9.87 -19.46 3.83
N ARG A 13 10.54 -20.45 4.44
CA ARG A 13 11.58 -21.25 3.77
C ARG A 13 11.08 -22.38 2.86
N VAL A 14 9.78 -22.67 2.83
CA VAL A 14 9.25 -23.86 2.12
C VAL A 14 8.74 -23.56 0.69
N GLY A 15 8.55 -22.30 0.31
CA GLY A 15 8.00 -21.94 -1.01
C GLY A 15 9.04 -21.40 -2.00
N SER A 16 9.87 -22.25 -2.60
CA SER A 16 10.75 -21.81 -3.71
C SER A 16 10.61 -22.70 -4.94
N ALA A 17 9.50 -22.54 -5.68
CA ALA A 17 9.39 -23.02 -7.06
C ALA A 17 8.23 -22.33 -7.82
N PHE A 18 8.58 -21.62 -8.90
CA PHE A 18 7.70 -21.15 -10.00
C PHE A 18 6.59 -20.13 -9.68
N ASN A 19 6.97 -18.84 -9.75
CA ASN A 19 6.15 -17.64 -9.93
C ASN A 19 4.62 -17.74 -9.67
N PRO A 20 4.17 -17.97 -8.42
CA PRO A 20 2.75 -17.92 -8.01
C PRO A 20 2.29 -16.47 -7.75
N VAL A 21 3.22 -15.53 -7.64
CA VAL A 21 3.00 -14.13 -7.25
C VAL A 21 2.15 -13.36 -8.27
N ALA A 22 2.32 -13.65 -9.56
CA ALA A 22 1.47 -13.08 -10.60
C ALA A 22 0.02 -13.59 -10.52
N ALA A 23 -0.19 -14.83 -10.05
CA ALA A 23 -1.53 -15.40 -9.89
C ALA A 23 -2.25 -14.84 -8.66
N VAL A 24 -1.55 -14.65 -7.53
CA VAL A 24 -2.10 -13.99 -6.33
C VAL A 24 -2.44 -12.52 -6.63
N PHE A 25 -1.58 -11.82 -7.38
CA PHE A 25 -1.87 -10.46 -7.83
C PHE A 25 -3.03 -10.41 -8.83
N LEU A 26 -3.10 -11.34 -9.80
CA LEU A 26 -4.23 -11.47 -10.73
C LEU A 26 -5.51 -11.90 -10.01
N GLN A 27 -5.40 -12.65 -8.91
CA GLN A 27 -6.53 -13.07 -8.10
C GLN A 27 -7.06 -11.89 -7.29
N LEU A 28 -6.20 -11.13 -6.62
CA LEU A 28 -6.56 -9.85 -6.00
C LEU A 28 -7.10 -8.86 -7.04
N GLN A 29 -6.52 -8.81 -8.24
CA GLN A 29 -7.06 -8.02 -9.35
C GLN A 29 -8.47 -8.50 -9.71
N SER A 30 -8.68 -9.81 -9.88
CA SER A 30 -9.97 -10.45 -10.19
C SER A 30 -11.01 -10.40 -9.06
N GLU A 31 -10.57 -10.18 -7.82
CA GLU A 31 -11.42 -10.03 -6.64
C GLU A 31 -11.77 -8.55 -6.39
N VAL A 32 -10.85 -7.62 -6.69
CA VAL A 32 -11.09 -6.17 -6.72
C VAL A 32 -11.86 -5.78 -8.02
N ASP A 33 -11.96 -6.69 -9.00
CA ASP A 33 -12.73 -6.57 -10.25
C ASP A 33 -14.26 -6.50 -10.08
N GLY A 34 -14.75 -6.25 -8.86
CA GLY A 34 -16.11 -5.85 -8.53
C GLY A 34 -16.52 -4.51 -9.16
N ILE A 35 -16.75 -4.54 -10.48
CA ILE A 35 -17.58 -3.64 -11.29
C ILE A 35 -17.01 -2.24 -11.66
N GLU A 36 -16.09 -1.63 -10.91
CA GLU A 36 -15.52 -0.30 -11.26
C GLU A 36 -14.03 -0.33 -11.69
N LEU A 37 -13.29 -1.37 -11.31
CA LEU A 37 -11.85 -1.49 -11.49
C LEU A 37 -11.43 -1.97 -12.89
N ASN A 38 -12.22 -2.85 -13.52
CA ASN A 38 -11.98 -3.38 -14.87
C ASN A 38 -11.80 -2.28 -15.92
N ARG A 39 -12.52 -1.15 -15.78
CA ARG A 39 -12.38 0.00 -16.70
C ARG A 39 -11.04 0.73 -16.56
N ARG A 40 -10.34 0.57 -15.43
CA ARG A 40 -9.07 1.24 -15.09
C ARG A 40 -7.85 0.35 -15.31
N ILE A 41 -8.02 -0.97 -15.21
CA ILE A 41 -6.91 -1.93 -15.29
C ILE A 41 -6.74 -2.53 -16.70
N ASP A 42 -7.80 -2.66 -17.49
CA ASP A 42 -7.69 -3.17 -18.88
C ASP A 42 -6.87 -2.26 -19.81
N ASN A 43 -6.62 -1.00 -19.42
CA ASN A 43 -5.68 -0.10 -20.08
C ASN A 43 -4.25 -0.30 -19.53
N LEU A 44 -3.68 -1.50 -19.73
CA LEU A 44 -2.32 -1.93 -19.38
C LEU A 44 -1.18 -1.12 -20.07
N GLU A 45 -1.23 0.21 -20.00
CA GLU A 45 -0.13 1.15 -20.13
C GLU A 45 -0.36 2.23 -19.07
N ASP A 46 0.51 2.28 -18.06
CA ASP A 46 0.55 3.24 -16.95
C ASP A 46 -0.65 4.23 -16.89
N PRO A 47 -1.72 3.89 -16.14
CA PRO A 47 -2.94 4.70 -16.08
C PRO A 47 -2.72 6.05 -15.39
N ILE A 48 -1.54 6.30 -14.81
CA ILE A 48 -1.20 7.49 -14.04
C ILE A 48 -0.13 8.34 -14.73
N GLY A 49 0.89 7.71 -15.31
CA GLY A 49 1.92 8.31 -16.14
C GLY A 49 1.35 9.06 -17.34
N SER A 50 0.21 8.60 -17.86
CA SER A 50 -0.53 9.24 -18.96
C SER A 50 -1.44 10.40 -18.52
N ILE A 51 -1.72 10.55 -17.21
CA ILE A 51 -2.69 11.53 -16.69
C ILE A 51 -2.18 12.96 -16.85
N CYS A 52 -0.89 13.19 -16.58
CA CYS A 52 -0.26 14.50 -16.72
C CYS A 52 1.27 14.41 -16.68
N GLU A 53 1.92 15.43 -17.23
CA GLU A 53 3.36 15.66 -17.11
C GLU A 53 3.80 15.61 -15.63
N ASN A 54 4.95 14.98 -15.37
CA ASN A 54 5.54 14.78 -14.04
C ASN A 54 4.73 13.91 -13.06
N SER A 55 3.69 13.22 -13.51
CA SER A 55 2.91 12.29 -12.67
C SER A 55 3.74 11.15 -12.08
N GLN A 56 4.61 10.53 -12.88
CA GLN A 56 5.51 9.46 -12.41
C GLN A 56 6.54 9.98 -11.39
N GLU A 57 7.09 11.17 -11.61
CA GLU A 57 8.01 11.81 -10.67
C GLU A 57 7.32 12.11 -9.34
N LEU A 58 6.09 12.64 -9.37
CA LEU A 58 5.30 12.82 -8.17
C LEU A 58 5.05 11.48 -7.47
N CYS A 59 4.66 10.43 -8.19
CA CYS A 59 4.41 9.10 -7.63
C CYS A 59 5.65 8.57 -6.90
N ARG A 60 6.84 8.73 -7.51
CA ARG A 60 8.11 8.37 -6.89
C ARG A 60 8.37 9.20 -5.64
N SER A 61 8.23 10.52 -5.71
CA SER A 61 8.43 11.41 -4.56
C SER A 61 7.48 11.09 -3.40
N ILE A 62 6.22 10.74 -3.69
CA ILE A 62 5.26 10.29 -2.67
C ILE A 62 5.75 9.00 -2.02
N TYR A 63 6.16 8.00 -2.82
CA TYR A 63 6.61 6.70 -2.33
C TYR A 63 7.87 6.81 -1.46
N GLU A 64 8.87 7.55 -1.92
CA GLU A 64 10.12 7.80 -1.19
C GLU A 64 9.92 8.62 0.09
N SER A 65 8.79 9.33 0.20
CA SER A 65 8.43 10.12 1.38
C SER A 65 7.47 9.40 2.33
N PHE A 66 7.25 8.09 2.16
CA PHE A 66 6.48 7.32 3.14
C PHE A 66 7.19 7.30 4.49
N ASP A 67 6.47 7.72 5.51
CA ASP A 67 6.87 7.69 6.90
C ASP A 67 5.67 7.27 7.76
N ILE A 68 5.92 6.84 8.99
CA ILE A 68 4.93 6.37 9.98
C ILE A 68 3.84 7.43 10.23
N HIS A 69 4.16 8.71 10.02
CA HIS A 69 3.25 9.85 10.18
C HIS A 69 2.53 10.26 8.89
N GLY A 70 2.71 9.52 7.79
CA GLY A 70 2.16 9.82 6.48
C GLY A 70 3.20 10.39 5.51
N VAL A 71 2.72 10.97 4.41
CA VAL A 71 3.59 11.50 3.35
C VAL A 71 3.77 12.99 3.54
N SER A 72 5.03 13.47 3.58
CA SER A 72 5.33 14.90 3.57
C SER A 72 6.26 15.25 2.41
N LEU A 73 5.83 16.20 1.58
CA LEU A 73 6.62 16.72 0.46
C LEU A 73 7.24 18.07 0.80
N SER A 74 8.36 18.41 0.17
CA SER A 74 8.95 19.75 0.28
C SER A 74 8.06 20.82 -0.37
N ASN A 75 8.23 22.08 0.05
CA ASN A 75 7.49 23.20 -0.54
C ASN A 75 7.78 23.35 -2.05
N GLU A 76 8.99 22.99 -2.48
CA GLU A 76 9.42 22.98 -3.88
C GLU A 76 8.66 21.90 -4.66
N ALA A 77 8.57 20.68 -4.12
CA ALA A 77 7.82 19.59 -4.71
C ALA A 77 6.32 19.93 -4.82
N TYR A 78 5.73 20.58 -3.81
CA TYR A 78 4.33 21.05 -3.90
C TYR A 78 4.09 22.05 -5.02
N LYS A 79 5.05 22.95 -5.30
CA LYS A 79 4.94 23.88 -6.44
C LYS A 79 5.07 23.14 -7.76
N GLN A 80 6.13 22.33 -7.89
CA GLN A 80 6.46 21.58 -9.10
C GLN A 80 5.32 20.64 -9.49
N PHE A 81 4.71 19.96 -8.52
CA PHE A 81 3.68 18.96 -8.72
C PHE A 81 2.26 19.44 -8.41
N SER A 82 2.04 20.76 -8.36
CA SER A 82 0.74 21.35 -8.00
C SER A 82 -0.43 20.83 -8.86
N ARG A 83 -0.23 20.70 -10.18
CA ARG A 83 -1.23 20.18 -11.11
C ARG A 83 -1.49 18.67 -10.94
N PRO A 84 -0.48 17.77 -10.96
CA PRO A 84 -0.72 16.35 -10.69
C PRO A 84 -1.34 16.10 -9.31
N LEU A 85 -0.93 16.84 -8.27
CA LEU A 85 -1.52 16.75 -6.94
C LEU A 85 -3.01 17.08 -6.92
N ALA A 86 -3.42 18.19 -7.52
CA ALA A 86 -4.83 18.58 -7.62
C ALA A 86 -5.66 17.53 -8.39
N LEU A 87 -5.05 16.90 -9.40
CA LEU A 87 -5.71 15.89 -10.22
C LEU A 87 -5.87 14.57 -9.45
N PHE A 88 -4.84 14.11 -8.74
CA PHE A 88 -4.92 12.93 -7.89
C PHE A 88 -5.93 13.11 -6.76
N GLU A 89 -5.98 14.30 -6.17
CA GLU A 89 -6.99 14.66 -5.17
C GLU A 89 -8.41 14.63 -5.74
N SER A 90 -8.63 15.22 -6.93
CA SER A 90 -9.94 15.19 -7.59
C SER A 90 -10.42 13.78 -7.97
N LYS A 91 -9.48 12.85 -8.18
CA LYS A 91 -9.76 11.44 -8.47
C LYS A 91 -9.92 10.59 -7.21
N GLY A 92 -9.71 11.17 -6.02
CA GLY A 92 -9.86 10.48 -4.74
C GLY A 92 -8.68 9.58 -4.36
N TYR A 93 -7.53 9.68 -5.05
CA TYR A 93 -6.35 8.87 -4.70
C TYR A 93 -5.69 9.34 -3.40
N LEU A 94 -5.67 10.66 -3.19
CA LEU A 94 -5.06 11.29 -2.02
C LEU A 94 -5.87 12.49 -1.55
N LYS A 95 -5.57 12.97 -0.35
CA LYS A 95 -6.02 14.25 0.19
C LYS A 95 -4.84 15.04 0.72
N ARG A 96 -4.93 16.36 0.61
CA ARG A 96 -3.91 17.26 1.16
C ARG A 96 -4.37 17.83 2.50
N ASP A 97 -3.54 17.68 3.52
CA ASP A 97 -3.80 18.24 4.85
C ASP A 97 -3.41 19.72 4.89
N MET A 98 -4.40 20.57 4.63
CA MET A 98 -4.25 22.02 4.61
C MET A 98 -4.53 22.60 6.00
N TYR A 99 -3.58 23.36 6.53
CA TYR A 99 -3.80 24.21 7.71
C TYR A 99 -4.15 25.64 7.31
N SER A 100 -5.12 26.23 8.02
CA SER A 100 -5.52 27.62 7.79
C SER A 100 -4.31 28.57 7.89
N GLY A 101 -4.11 29.38 6.85
CA GLY A 101 -3.00 30.34 6.77
C GLY A 101 -1.73 29.81 6.10
N ASN A 102 -1.63 28.52 5.77
CA ASN A 102 -0.50 27.98 5.02
C ASN A 102 -0.82 27.84 3.52
N LYS A 103 0.17 28.13 2.67
CA LYS A 103 0.07 27.99 1.21
C LYS A 103 0.30 26.55 0.73
N TYR A 104 1.00 25.75 1.52
CA TYR A 104 1.29 24.35 1.20
C TYR A 104 0.69 23.43 2.27
N ALA A 105 0.36 22.20 1.85
CA ALA A 105 -0.14 21.18 2.76
C ALA A 105 0.98 20.74 3.71
N GLN A 106 0.62 20.41 4.95
CA GLN A 106 1.58 19.84 5.90
C GLN A 106 1.83 18.35 5.67
N GLY A 107 0.85 17.67 5.06
CA GLY A 107 0.96 16.27 4.71
C GLY A 107 0.01 15.88 3.57
N ILE A 108 0.19 14.66 3.11
CA ILE A 108 -0.66 13.98 2.13
C ILE A 108 -1.15 12.69 2.78
N GLU A 109 -2.46 12.53 2.81
CA GLU A 109 -3.12 11.28 3.18
C GLU A 109 -3.44 10.49 1.91
N LEU A 110 -2.97 9.24 1.82
CA LEU A 110 -3.41 8.33 0.76
C LEU A 110 -4.73 7.69 1.17
N VAL A 111 -5.80 8.05 0.45
CA VAL A 111 -7.17 7.66 0.79
C VAL A 111 -7.51 6.31 0.18
N ASP A 112 -7.08 6.07 -1.05
CA ASP A 112 -7.35 4.84 -1.79
C ASP A 112 -6.21 3.82 -1.56
N PRO A 113 -6.45 2.70 -0.86
CA PRO A 113 -5.45 1.65 -0.67
C PRO A 113 -4.90 1.11 -1.99
N SER A 114 -5.74 1.08 -3.04
CA SER A 114 -5.36 0.61 -4.37
C SER A 114 -4.28 1.50 -5.00
N PHE A 115 -4.34 2.80 -4.74
CA PHE A 115 -3.31 3.73 -5.18
C PHE A 115 -1.98 3.50 -4.46
N THR A 116 -2.00 3.21 -3.15
CA THR A 116 -0.78 2.82 -2.42
C THR A 116 -0.17 1.54 -2.99
N LEU A 117 -0.99 0.52 -3.26
CA LEU A 117 -0.51 -0.73 -3.86
C LEU A 117 0.01 -0.53 -5.28
N TYR A 118 -0.58 0.40 -6.04
CA TYR A 118 -0.06 0.83 -7.33
C TYR A 118 1.35 1.43 -7.20
N LEU A 119 1.58 2.33 -6.24
CA LEU A 119 2.91 2.90 -6.00
C LEU A 119 3.93 1.82 -5.59
N ALA A 120 3.53 0.91 -4.70
CA ALA A 120 4.38 -0.23 -4.30
C ALA A 120 4.74 -1.11 -5.50
N ARG A 121 3.80 -1.36 -6.41
CA ARG A 121 4.09 -2.10 -7.65
C ARG A 121 5.17 -1.40 -8.51
N LEU A 122 5.19 -0.07 -8.56
CA LEU A 122 6.15 0.68 -9.37
C LEU A 122 7.53 0.77 -8.73
N PHE A 123 7.61 0.93 -7.40
CA PHE A 123 8.84 1.37 -6.74
C PHE A 123 9.35 0.41 -5.66
N GLU A 124 8.55 -0.56 -5.21
CA GLU A 124 8.97 -1.53 -4.20
C GLU A 124 9.64 -2.77 -4.82
N ASN A 125 10.41 -3.45 -3.98
CA ASN A 125 10.93 -4.76 -4.26
C ASN A 125 9.80 -5.79 -4.35
N GLN A 126 9.63 -6.38 -5.53
CA GLN A 126 8.57 -7.35 -5.81
C GLN A 126 8.67 -8.62 -4.95
N LYS A 127 9.88 -8.99 -4.51
CA LYS A 127 10.07 -10.11 -3.58
C LYS A 127 9.49 -9.79 -2.21
N ASN A 128 9.80 -8.61 -1.67
CA ASN A 128 9.30 -8.19 -0.36
C ASN A 128 7.76 -8.08 -0.40
N MET A 129 7.21 -7.57 -1.49
CA MET A 129 5.76 -7.55 -1.70
C MET A 129 5.14 -8.95 -1.74
N ALA A 130 5.78 -9.91 -2.41
CA ALA A 130 5.31 -11.30 -2.41
C ALA A 130 5.33 -11.90 -0.99
N ASP A 131 6.44 -11.72 -0.28
CA ASP A 131 6.59 -12.19 1.10
C ASP A 131 5.49 -11.57 2.00
N LEU A 132 5.17 -10.28 1.82
CA LEU A 132 4.07 -9.61 2.53
C LEU A 132 2.72 -10.30 2.26
N TYR A 133 2.36 -10.54 1.00
CA TYR A 133 1.08 -11.15 0.67
C TYR A 133 0.97 -12.57 1.22
N ASP A 134 2.00 -13.40 1.03
CA ASP A 134 2.03 -14.77 1.53
C ASP A 134 1.79 -14.82 3.04
N LEU A 135 2.35 -13.86 3.79
CA LEU A 135 2.19 -13.78 5.24
C LEU A 135 0.79 -13.37 5.68
N VAL A 136 0.13 -12.48 4.94
CA VAL A 136 -1.23 -12.03 5.26
C VAL A 136 -2.26 -13.10 4.88
N GLU A 137 -2.10 -13.74 3.72
CA GLU A 137 -3.00 -14.78 3.22
C GLU A 137 -2.94 -16.04 4.09
N ASN A 138 -1.75 -16.41 4.57
CA ASN A 138 -1.56 -17.59 5.43
C ASN A 138 -1.67 -17.26 6.93
N CYS A 139 -2.28 -16.14 7.29
CA CYS A 139 -2.51 -15.76 8.68
C CYS A 139 -3.47 -16.74 9.36
N GLU A 140 -3.06 -17.36 10.46
CA GLU A 140 -3.95 -18.21 11.25
C GLU A 140 -5.13 -17.40 11.83
N ILE A 141 -6.33 -17.98 11.75
CA ILE A 141 -7.55 -17.36 12.27
C ILE A 141 -7.37 -17.00 13.75
N GLY A 142 -7.67 -15.75 14.09
CA GLY A 142 -7.58 -15.23 15.45
C GLY A 142 -6.19 -14.74 15.86
N VAL A 143 -5.16 -14.92 15.02
CA VAL A 143 -3.81 -14.38 15.27
C VAL A 143 -3.72 -12.92 14.83
N TRP A 144 -3.14 -12.09 15.69
CA TRP A 144 -2.87 -10.68 15.40
C TRP A 144 -1.49 -10.53 14.76
N ILE A 145 -1.44 -9.84 13.61
CA ILE A 145 -0.23 -9.41 12.93
C ILE A 145 0.05 -7.95 13.28
N ASP A 146 1.23 -7.68 13.81
CA ASP A 146 1.74 -6.32 13.96
C ASP A 146 2.37 -5.85 12.65
N GLY A 147 1.66 -4.97 11.94
CA GLY A 147 2.06 -4.39 10.67
C GLY A 147 3.26 -3.46 10.74
N ILE A 148 3.57 -2.88 11.91
CA ILE A 148 4.78 -2.06 12.07
C ILE A 148 6.00 -2.98 12.11
N GLN A 149 5.94 -4.04 12.92
CA GLN A 149 7.01 -5.05 12.97
C GLN A 149 7.17 -5.77 11.63
N LEU A 150 6.06 -6.07 10.95
CA LEU A 150 6.07 -6.68 9.63
C LEU A 150 6.76 -5.78 8.60
N ALA A 151 6.40 -4.50 8.56
CA ALA A 151 7.01 -3.48 7.70
C ALA A 151 8.53 -3.38 7.91
N GLU A 152 8.98 -3.33 9.17
CA GLU A 152 10.40 -3.34 9.51
C GLU A 152 11.11 -4.61 9.04
N SER A 153 10.49 -5.79 9.24
CA SER A 153 11.08 -7.07 8.89
C SER A 153 11.28 -7.29 7.39
N LEU A 154 10.35 -6.75 6.59
CA LEU A 154 10.37 -6.84 5.13
C LEU A 154 11.01 -5.63 4.47
N ASN A 155 11.38 -4.60 5.25
CA ASN A 155 11.86 -3.32 4.76
C ASN A 155 10.89 -2.72 3.71
N ILE A 156 9.61 -2.66 4.06
CA ILE A 156 8.52 -2.08 3.26
C ILE A 156 7.86 -0.97 4.10
N PRO A 157 7.37 0.12 3.50
CA PRO A 157 6.62 1.15 4.22
C PRO A 157 5.36 0.61 4.94
N VAL A 158 5.10 1.12 6.14
CA VAL A 158 3.93 0.74 6.96
C VAL A 158 2.62 1.04 6.22
N GLU A 159 2.58 2.10 5.42
CA GLU A 159 1.43 2.51 4.61
C GLU A 159 1.05 1.43 3.58
N VAL A 160 2.04 0.74 3.02
CA VAL A 160 1.82 -0.36 2.07
C VAL A 160 1.23 -1.57 2.80
N VAL A 161 1.82 -1.96 3.93
CA VAL A 161 1.29 -3.05 4.79
C VAL A 161 -0.15 -2.75 5.23
N ARG A 162 -0.40 -1.53 5.69
CA ARG A 162 -1.73 -1.05 6.08
C ARG A 162 -2.72 -1.12 4.91
N SER A 163 -2.27 -0.81 3.70
CA SER A 163 -3.12 -0.87 2.50
C SER A 163 -3.48 -2.31 2.13
N VAL A 164 -2.53 -3.25 2.24
CA VAL A 164 -2.81 -4.69 2.10
C VAL A 164 -3.85 -5.14 3.12
N PHE A 165 -3.68 -4.79 4.39
CA PHE A 165 -4.67 -5.13 5.43
C PHE A 165 -6.05 -4.53 5.14
N LYS A 166 -6.12 -3.24 4.74
CA LYS A 166 -7.39 -2.59 4.39
C LYS A 166 -8.13 -3.33 3.29
N ILE A 167 -7.44 -3.78 2.24
CA ILE A 167 -8.05 -4.57 1.16
C ILE A 167 -8.60 -5.90 1.69
N HIS A 168 -7.84 -6.62 2.53
CA HIS A 168 -8.29 -7.88 3.12
C HIS A 168 -9.54 -7.70 4.01
N VAL A 169 -9.57 -6.62 4.80
CA VAL A 169 -10.75 -6.28 5.61
C VAL A 169 -11.94 -5.90 4.75
N GLN A 170 -11.75 -5.13 3.68
CA GLN A 170 -12.81 -4.79 2.72
C GLN A 170 -13.43 -6.03 2.07
N ASN A 171 -12.63 -7.07 1.87
CA ASN A 171 -13.07 -8.36 1.34
C ASN A 171 -13.65 -9.30 2.41
N GLY A 172 -13.64 -8.90 3.69
CA GLY A 172 -14.21 -9.68 4.79
C GLY A 172 -13.30 -10.78 5.34
N PHE A 173 -12.00 -10.76 5.01
CA PHE A 173 -11.03 -11.76 5.49
C PHE A 173 -10.50 -11.49 6.90
N GLY A 174 -10.69 -10.29 7.44
CA GLY A 174 -10.16 -9.95 8.76
C GLY A 174 -10.68 -8.65 9.35
N ILE A 175 -10.04 -8.25 10.45
CA ILE A 175 -10.31 -7.01 11.18
C ILE A 175 -9.00 -6.23 11.31
N LEU A 176 -9.05 -4.92 11.06
CA LEU A 176 -7.94 -3.98 11.28
C LEU A 176 -8.23 -3.13 12.52
N SER A 177 -7.24 -2.92 13.37
CA SER A 177 -7.33 -2.02 14.52
C SER A 177 -7.62 -0.58 14.07
N ASN A 178 -8.52 0.10 14.78
CA ASN A 178 -8.85 1.51 14.59
C ASN A 178 -8.06 2.44 15.51
N GLU A 179 -7.12 1.92 16.31
CA GLU A 179 -6.33 2.73 17.23
C GLU A 179 -5.29 3.57 16.47
N SER A 180 -5.29 4.88 16.72
CA SER A 180 -4.32 5.81 16.14
C SER A 180 -2.89 5.39 16.44
N GLY A 181 -2.03 5.40 15.42
CA GLY A 181 -0.63 5.00 15.55
C GLY A 181 -0.39 3.49 15.56
N THR A 182 -1.45 2.68 15.44
CA THR A 182 -1.30 1.22 15.29
C THR A 182 -1.52 0.80 13.84
N CYS A 183 -1.01 -0.39 13.51
CA CYS A 183 -1.27 -1.08 12.24
C CYS A 183 -1.37 -2.58 12.56
N THR A 184 -2.48 -3.02 13.15
CA THR A 184 -2.62 -4.41 13.61
C THR A 184 -3.81 -5.08 12.93
N TYR A 185 -3.58 -6.24 12.31
CA TYR A 185 -4.57 -7.00 11.56
C TYR A 185 -4.83 -8.35 12.22
N GLN A 186 -6.06 -8.83 12.21
CA GLN A 186 -6.43 -10.17 12.64
C GLN A 186 -7.15 -10.92 11.52
N GLY A 187 -6.65 -12.09 11.15
CA GLY A 187 -7.35 -13.00 10.24
C GLY A 187 -8.62 -13.56 10.88
N SER A 188 -9.72 -13.59 10.13
CA SER A 188 -11.03 -14.04 10.62
C SER A 188 -11.64 -15.20 9.83
N VAL A 189 -11.04 -15.58 8.70
CA VAL A 189 -11.48 -16.65 7.78
C VAL A 189 -10.26 -17.42 7.29
#